data_AF-A0A352FVK9-F1
#
_entry.id   AF-A0A352FVK9-F1
#
_cell.length_a   1.000
_cell.length_b   1.000
_cell.length_c   1.000
_cell.angle_alpha   90.00
_cell.angle_beta   90.00
_cell.angle_gamma   90.00
#
_symmetry.space_group_name_H-M   'P 1'
#
loop_
_entity.id
_entity.type
_entity.pdbx_description
1 polymer ?
#
loop_
_entity_poly.entity_id
_entity_poly.type
_entity_poly.pdbx_seq_one_letter_code
_entity_poly.pdbx_strand_id
1 'polypeptide(L)'
;VVAINKIDKPDANPDRVRQELSQQGLNPVAWGGETEMVEVSAKKRQNIETLLETILLTSDILDLRASTTRLASGVVLEAKLDRGR
;
A
#
# COMPACT_ATOMS: atom_id res chain seq x y z
N VAL A 1 -2.49 -4.09 1.26
CA VAL A 1 -1.12 -4.11 0.68
C VAL A 1 -0.17 -3.40 1.62
N VAL A 2 1.00 -3.97 1.90
CA VAL A 2 2.07 -3.42 2.75
C VAL A 2 3.36 -3.34 1.94
N ALA A 3 4.08 -2.23 2.03
CA ALA A 3 5.40 -2.07 1.44
C ALA A 3 6.49 -2.15 2.53
N ILE A 4 7.32 -3.19 2.52
CA ILE A 4 8.46 -3.34 3.43
C ILE A 4 9.66 -2.60 2.84
N ASN A 5 9.96 -1.43 3.38
CA ASN A 5 10.95 -0.52 2.80
C ASN A 5 12.38 -0.75 3.34
N LYS A 6 13.37 -0.15 2.67
CA LYS A 6 14.81 -0.12 3.01
C LYS A 6 15.54 -1.45 2.82
N ILE A 7 15.07 -2.31 1.91
CA ILE A 7 15.75 -3.58 1.58
C ILE A 7 17.16 -3.40 1.00
N ASP A 8 17.50 -2.18 0.60
CA ASP A 8 18.83 -1.84 0.08
C ASP A 8 19.92 -1.79 1.16
N LYS A 9 19.54 -1.86 2.43
CA LYS A 9 20.46 -1.84 3.55
C LYS A 9 20.96 -3.26 3.91
N PRO A 10 22.22 -3.43 4.30
CA PRO A 10 22.78 -4.75 4.63
C PRO A 10 22.18 -5.37 5.90
N ASP A 11 21.65 -4.55 6.81
CA ASP A 11 20.98 -4.95 8.05
C ASP A 11 19.46 -5.11 7.87
N ALA A 12 18.94 -4.95 6.65
CA ALA A 12 17.53 -5.14 6.38
C ALA A 12 17.13 -6.61 6.63
N ASN A 13 16.08 -6.82 7.41
CA ASN A 13 15.52 -8.13 7.67
C ASN A 13 14.00 -8.12 7.42
N PRO A 14 13.56 -8.31 6.17
CA PRO A 14 12.15 -8.32 5.80
C PRO A 14 11.35 -9.43 6.49
N ASP A 15 11.96 -10.60 6.73
CA ASP A 15 11.29 -11.72 7.37
C ASP A 15 10.92 -11.43 8.82
N ARG A 16 11.80 -10.75 9.55
CA ARG A 16 11.48 -10.26 10.91
C ARG A 16 10.28 -9.32 10.89
N VAL A 17 10.21 -8.41 9.92
CA VAL A 17 9.08 -7.49 9.76
C VAL A 17 7.79 -8.25 9.45
N ARG A 18 7.82 -9.26 8.56
CA ARG A 18 6.66 -10.13 8.27
C ARG A 18 6.15 -10.83 9.54
N GLN A 19 7.05 -11.38 10.35
CA GLN A 19 6.70 -12.04 11.61
C GLN A 19 6.05 -11.08 12.60
N GLU A 20 6.64 -9.89 12.80
CA GLU A 20 6.10 -8.87 13.71
C GLU A 20 4.73 -8.35 13.25
N LEU A 21 4.53 -8.16 11.93
CA LEU A 21 3.23 -7.75 11.36
C LEU A 21 2.17 -8.84 11.48
N SER A 22 2.53 -10.10 11.29
CA SER A 22 1.63 -11.24 11.48
C SER A 22 1.12 -11.33 12.93
N GLN A 23 1.97 -11.01 13.91
CA GLN A 23 1.54 -10.91 15.32
C GLN A 23 0.52 -9.78 15.57
N GLN A 24 0.45 -8.78 14.69
CA GLN A 24 -0.54 -7.70 14.72
C GLN A 24 -1.77 -7.99 13.84
N GLY A 25 -1.90 -9.21 13.32
CA GLY A 25 -3.03 -9.63 12.48
C GLY A 25 -2.85 -9.37 10.98
N LEU A 26 -1.69 -8.86 10.54
CA LEU A 26 -1.37 -8.66 9.13
C LEU A 26 -0.64 -9.89 8.60
N ASN A 27 -1.39 -10.92 8.23
CA ASN A 27 -0.81 -12.19 7.76
C ASN A 27 -0.48 -12.13 6.26
N PRO A 28 0.78 -12.41 5.87
CA PRO A 28 1.19 -12.34 4.46
C PRO A 28 0.54 -13.44 3.62
N VAL A 29 0.24 -13.13 2.36
CA VAL A 29 -0.30 -14.10 1.38
C VAL A 29 0.61 -15.33 1.21
N ALA A 30 1.93 -15.14 1.26
CA ALA A 30 2.91 -16.24 1.19
C ALA A 30 2.75 -17.29 2.32
N TRP A 31 2.10 -16.94 3.43
CA TRP A 31 1.81 -17.85 4.55
C TRP A 31 0.32 -18.22 4.62
N GLY A 32 -0.41 -18.06 3.52
CA GLY A 32 -1.85 -18.33 3.44
C GLY A 32 -2.73 -17.25 4.08
N GLY A 33 -2.19 -16.06 4.33
CA GLY A 33 -2.96 -14.89 4.75
C GLY A 33 -3.56 -14.12 3.57
N GLU A 34 -3.99 -12.89 3.85
CA GLU A 34 -4.68 -12.00 2.89
C GLU A 34 -3.95 -10.68 2.64
N THR A 35 -2.88 -10.42 3.39
CA THR A 35 -2.12 -9.18 3.27
C THR A 35 -1.01 -9.34 2.23
N GLU A 36 -1.16 -8.68 1.10
CA GLU A 36 -0.07 -8.52 0.13
C GLU A 36 1.09 -7.74 0.76
N MET A 37 2.31 -8.29 0.70
CA MET A 37 3.52 -7.67 1.24
C MET A 37 4.61 -7.61 0.19
N VAL A 38 5.01 -6.41 -0.21
CA VAL A 38 6.02 -6.18 -1.25
C VAL A 38 7.26 -5.54 -0.63
N GLU A 39 8.41 -6.17 -0.84
CA GLU A 39 9.71 -5.65 -0.43
C GLU A 39 10.20 -4.57 -1.41
N VAL A 40 10.55 -3.39 -0.91
CA VAL A 40 10.96 -2.25 -1.74
C VAL A 40 12.18 -1.53 -1.19
N SER A 41 12.93 -0.88 -2.10
CA SER A 41 13.82 0.22 -1.73
C SER A 41 13.30 1.49 -2.37
N ALA A 42 12.68 2.35 -1.57
CA ALA A 42 12.23 3.66 -2.05
C ALA A 42 13.40 4.53 -2.54
N LYS A 43 14.58 4.38 -1.91
CA LYS A 43 15.78 5.16 -2.26
C LYS A 43 16.40 4.69 -3.57
N LYS A 44 16.56 3.37 -3.75
CA LYS A 44 17.11 2.79 -4.98
C LYS A 44 16.04 2.55 -6.06
N ARG A 45 14.78 2.88 -5.78
CA ARG A 45 13.61 2.63 -6.61
C ARG A 45 13.46 1.15 -7.03
N GLN A 46 13.80 0.24 -6.13
CA GLN A 46 13.67 -1.20 -6.37
C GLN A 46 12.25 -1.66 -6.02
N ASN A 47 11.70 -2.54 -6.87
CA ASN A 47 10.38 -3.17 -6.71
C ASN A 47 9.19 -2.20 -6.58
N ILE A 48 9.38 -0.94 -6.99
CA ILE A 48 8.28 0.04 -7.03
C ILE A 48 7.25 -0.36 -8.09
N GLU A 49 7.70 -0.89 -9.22
CA GLU A 49 6.81 -1.42 -10.27
C GLU A 49 6.00 -2.60 -9.74
N THR A 50 6.65 -3.56 -9.08
CA THR A 50 5.97 -4.70 -8.44
C THR A 50 4.95 -4.23 -7.41
N LEU A 51 5.26 -3.23 -6.58
CA LEU A 51 4.30 -2.67 -5.63
C LEU A 51 3.08 -2.07 -6.35
N LEU A 52 3.30 -1.34 -7.44
CA LEU A 52 2.23 -0.77 -8.26
C LEU A 52 1.35 -1.86 -8.87
N GLU A 53 1.95 -2.87 -9.49
CA GLU A 53 1.26 -4.03 -10.06
C GLU A 53 0.41 -4.75 -9.00
N THR A 54 0.94 -4.97 -7.80
CA THR A 54 0.20 -5.58 -6.68
C THR A 54 -1.00 -4.73 -6.26
N ILE A 55 -0.86 -3.40 -6.20
CA ILE A 55 -1.98 -2.49 -5.88
C ILE A 55 -3.06 -2.56 -6.94
N LEU A 56 -2.68 -2.56 -8.22
CA LEU A 56 -3.62 -2.65 -9.34
C LEU A 56 -4.37 -3.99 -9.30
N LEU A 57 -3.66 -5.11 -9.17
CA LEU A 57 -4.27 -6.43 -9.05
C LEU A 57 -5.23 -6.53 -7.86
N THR A 58 -4.83 -5.99 -6.71
CA THR A 58 -5.70 -5.97 -5.52
C THR A 58 -6.97 -5.16 -5.79
N SER A 59 -6.84 -4.02 -6.48
CA SER A 59 -7.98 -3.15 -6.82
C SER A 59 -8.95 -3.83 -7.79
N ASP A 60 -8.43 -4.59 -8.76
CA ASP A 60 -9.23 -5.37 -9.69
C ASP A 60 -10.02 -6.48 -8.97
N ILE A 61 -9.37 -7.18 -8.02
CA ILE A 61 -10.03 -8.20 -7.18
C ILE A 61 -11.17 -7.59 -6.35
N LEU A 62 -10.98 -6.36 -5.86
CA LEU A 62 -11.99 -5.64 -5.06
C LEU A 62 -13.18 -5.11 -5.89
N ASP A 63 -13.10 -5.11 -7.23
CA ASP A 63 -14.14 -4.60 -8.15
C ASP A 63 -14.68 -3.24 -7.68
N LEU A 64 -13.78 -2.28 -7.47
CA LEU A 64 -14.13 -0.95 -6.97
C LEU A 64 -15.01 -0.19 -7.99
N ARG A 65 -16.14 0.35 -7.53
CA ARG A 65 -17.13 1.04 -8.38
C ARG A 65 -17.46 2.44 -7.89
N ALA A 66 -17.84 3.29 -8.84
CA ALA A 66 -18.39 4.61 -8.59
C ALA A 66 -19.56 4.90 -9.54
N SER A 67 -20.53 5.71 -9.09
CA SER A 67 -21.66 6.16 -9.91
C SER A 67 -21.36 7.53 -10.53
N THR A 68 -21.55 7.64 -11.84
CA THR A 68 -21.34 8.87 -12.61
C THR A 68 -22.58 9.79 -12.68
N THR A 69 -23.74 9.32 -12.18
CA THR A 69 -25.03 10.00 -12.33
C THR A 69 -25.61 10.55 -11.03
N ARG A 70 -25.08 10.16 -9.87
CA ARG A 70 -25.55 10.63 -8.56
C ARG A 70 -25.02 12.01 -8.21
N LEU A 71 -25.65 12.66 -7.24
CA LEU A 71 -25.10 13.86 -6.60
C LEU A 71 -23.71 13.59 -6.04
N ALA A 72 -22.81 14.56 -6.23
CA ALA A 72 -21.44 14.49 -5.75
C ALA A 72 -21.39 14.38 -4.22
N SER A 73 -20.50 13.51 -3.74
CA SER A 73 -20.23 13.29 -2.32
C SER A 73 -18.73 13.07 -2.16
N GLY A 74 -18.14 13.58 -1.08
CA GLY A 74 -16.71 13.46 -0.84
C GLY A 74 -16.34 13.86 0.58
N VAL A 75 -15.03 13.78 0.88
CA VAL A 75 -14.45 14.10 2.18
C VAL A 75 -13.40 15.18 1.97
N VAL A 76 -13.33 16.16 2.89
CA VAL A 76 -12.29 17.19 2.87
C VAL A 76 -11.00 16.58 3.42
N LEU A 77 -9.94 16.56 2.61
CA LEU A 77 -8.63 16.07 3.03
C LEU A 77 -7.84 17.15 3.78
N GLU A 78 -7.73 18.34 3.19
CA GLU A 78 -7.06 19.51 3.77
C GLU A 78 -7.79 20.78 3.33
N ALA A 79 -7.79 21.80 4.19
CA ALA A 79 -8.34 23.12 3.90
C ALA A 79 -7.28 24.20 4.15
N LYS A 80 -7.10 25.08 3.16
CA LYS A 80 -6.15 26.20 3.24
C LYS A 80 -6.86 27.49 2.88
N LEU A 81 -6.59 28.55 3.63
CA LEU A 81 -7.02 29.90 3.29
C LEU A 81 -6.05 30.51 2.28
N ASP A 82 -6.55 30.89 1.12
CA ASP A 82 -5.81 31.67 0.12
C ASP A 82 -6.17 33.15 0.27
N ARG A 83 -5.23 34.02 0.63
CA ARG A 83 -5.52 35.44 0.94
C ARG A 83 -5.74 36.31 -0.30
N GLY A 84 -5.80 35.73 -1.50
CA GLY A 84 -6.08 36.42 -2.77
C GLY A 84 -7.32 35.91 -3.53
N ARG A 85 -8.05 34.93 -3.00
CA ARG A 85 -9.32 34.42 -3.54
C ARG A 85 -10.28 34.04 -2.43
#